data_AF-A0A396ZU81-F1
#
_entry.id   AF-A0A396ZU81-F1
#
_cell.length_a   1.000
_cell.length_b   1.000
_cell.length_c   1.000
_cell.angle_alpha   90.00
_cell.angle_beta   90.00
_cell.angle_gamma   90.00
#
_symmetry.space_group_name_H-M   'P 1'
#
loop_
_entity.id
_entity.type
_entity.pdbx_description
1 polymer ?
#
loop_
_entity_poly.entity_id
_entity_poly.type
_entity_poly.pdbx_seq_one_letter_code
_entity_poly.pdbx_strand_id
1 'polypeptide(L)'
;MTTPTRSEHLWRCGICWFDSPSDKGACMLCESDRGTSFESPSDLNAVQHSAWARNQWVRTFDHVDDVAMWKQRPTHATTCADYFFVIASSNLVTDDDACQCLTWQPLTRETSAAATLSGESLLSSWFLDDADDTGVPSVVPFQEKFATSLIHWTHTVTSVTKIKVHRDTVWPESVAALVEIRAASKTKVMFLGEEGVDAGGVQREWYSLLSQAFLDNGLFIEHDNRSLGLNPQYAADPMHFVVLGRFLGRAII
;
A
#
# COMPACT_ATOMS: atom_id res chain seq x y z
N MET A 1 5.92 3.18 -37.87
CA MET A 1 5.00 2.39 -37.03
C MET A 1 4.74 3.23 -35.79
N THR A 2 3.60 3.89 -35.75
CA THR A 2 3.14 4.67 -34.59
C THR A 2 2.83 3.71 -33.46
N THR A 3 3.49 3.88 -32.32
CA THR A 3 3.17 3.18 -31.08
C THR A 3 1.70 3.42 -30.76
N PRO A 4 0.85 2.39 -30.62
CA PRO A 4 -0.55 2.60 -30.28
C PRO A 4 -0.63 3.32 -28.93
N THR A 5 -1.38 4.42 -28.89
CA THR A 5 -1.59 5.19 -27.67
C THR A 5 -2.39 4.33 -26.68
N ARG A 6 -2.06 4.46 -25.39
CA ARG A 6 -2.64 3.73 -24.24
C ARG A 6 -4.18 3.67 -24.20
N SER A 7 -4.88 4.51 -24.97
CA SER A 7 -6.34 4.64 -25.04
C SER A 7 -7.06 3.60 -25.90
N GLU A 8 -6.41 2.92 -26.84
CA GLU A 8 -7.12 2.05 -27.80
C GLU A 8 -7.61 0.72 -27.21
N HIS A 9 -7.08 0.31 -26.05
CA HIS A 9 -7.40 -0.97 -25.40
C HIS A 9 -8.18 -0.85 -24.10
N LEU A 10 -8.53 0.36 -23.66
CA LEU A 10 -9.19 0.60 -22.38
C LEU A 10 -10.47 1.43 -22.56
N TRP A 11 -11.46 1.18 -21.72
CA TRP A 11 -12.63 2.05 -21.55
C TRP A 11 -12.74 2.52 -20.11
N ARG A 12 -13.16 3.77 -19.92
CA ARG A 12 -13.28 4.37 -18.60
C ARG A 12 -14.68 4.17 -18.03
N CYS A 13 -14.78 3.62 -16.83
CA CYS A 13 -16.05 3.39 -16.16
C CYS A 13 -16.78 4.70 -15.83
N GLY A 14 -18.08 4.78 -16.10
CA GLY A 14 -18.91 5.95 -15.78
C GLY A 14 -19.26 6.09 -14.29
N ILE A 15 -19.13 5.02 -13.50
CA ILE A 15 -19.32 5.05 -12.05
C ILE A 15 -18.02 5.47 -11.34
N CYS A 16 -16.97 4.68 -11.49
CA CYS A 16 -15.77 4.83 -10.67
C CYS A 16 -14.56 5.39 -11.43
N TRP A 17 -14.68 5.70 -12.72
CA TRP A 17 -13.58 6.20 -13.56
C TRP A 17 -12.34 5.29 -13.60
N PHE A 18 -12.51 3.99 -13.35
CA PHE A 18 -11.44 3.01 -13.56
C PHE A 18 -11.35 2.63 -15.04
N ASP A 19 -10.13 2.55 -15.56
CA ASP A 19 -9.88 2.16 -16.95
C ASP A 19 -9.83 0.62 -17.04
N SER A 20 -10.87 0.03 -17.61
CA SER A 20 -11.00 -1.42 -17.76
C SER A 20 -10.63 -1.87 -19.18
N PRO A 21 -10.09 -3.09 -19.37
CA PRO A 21 -9.82 -3.64 -20.70
C PRO A 21 -11.06 -3.64 -21.61
N SER A 22 -10.87 -3.30 -22.89
CA SER A 22 -11.95 -3.17 -23.88
C SER A 22 -12.67 -4.48 -24.22
N ASP A 23 -12.04 -5.62 -23.94
CA ASP A 23 -12.63 -6.96 -24.05
C ASP A 23 -13.56 -7.31 -22.87
N LYS A 24 -13.54 -6.53 -21.78
CA LYS A 24 -14.43 -6.71 -20.63
C LYS A 24 -15.68 -5.85 -20.76
N GLY A 25 -16.85 -6.48 -20.63
CA GLY A 25 -18.16 -5.81 -20.66
C GLY A 25 -18.51 -5.04 -19.38
N ALA A 26 -17.84 -5.37 -18.26
CA ALA A 26 -18.04 -4.76 -16.95
C ALA A 26 -16.73 -4.22 -16.38
N CYS A 27 -16.84 -3.24 -15.48
CA CYS A 27 -15.70 -2.61 -14.84
C CYS A 27 -14.99 -3.60 -13.92
N MET A 28 -13.67 -3.73 -14.08
CA MET A 28 -12.84 -4.63 -13.26
C MET A 28 -12.76 -4.23 -11.77
N LEU A 29 -13.23 -3.04 -11.40
CA LEU A 29 -13.14 -2.52 -10.03
C LEU A 29 -14.49 -2.41 -9.33
N CYS A 30 -15.52 -1.94 -10.04
CA CYS A 30 -16.84 -1.71 -9.46
C CYS A 30 -17.95 -2.55 -10.10
N GLU A 31 -17.56 -3.48 -10.97
CA GLU A 31 -18.43 -4.47 -11.63
C GLU A 31 -19.59 -3.88 -12.43
N SER A 32 -19.55 -2.57 -12.69
CA SER A 32 -20.60 -1.87 -13.43
C SER A 32 -20.43 -2.07 -14.93
N ASP A 33 -21.53 -2.31 -15.62
CA ASP A 33 -21.53 -2.49 -17.06
C ASP A 33 -20.99 -1.26 -17.80
N ARG A 34 -20.47 -1.51 -19.01
CA ARG A 34 -19.97 -0.43 -19.86
C ARG A 34 -21.12 0.50 -20.27
N GLY A 35 -20.93 1.80 -20.01
CA GLY A 35 -21.93 2.84 -20.28
C GLY A 35 -22.86 3.15 -19.11
N THR A 36 -22.73 2.45 -17.97
CA THR A 36 -23.48 2.79 -16.76
C THR A 36 -23.05 4.17 -16.23
N SER A 37 -24.04 5.00 -15.94
CA SER A 37 -23.93 6.29 -15.25
C SER A 37 -24.83 6.30 -14.02
N PHE A 38 -24.62 7.27 -13.13
CA PHE A 38 -25.45 7.47 -11.95
C PHE A 38 -25.73 8.97 -11.77
N GLU A 39 -26.85 9.32 -11.14
CA GLU A 39 -27.24 10.70 -10.88
C GLU A 39 -26.87 11.13 -9.45
N SER A 40 -27.00 10.22 -8.48
CA SER A 40 -26.69 10.45 -7.08
C SER A 40 -25.88 9.30 -6.47
N PRO A 41 -24.88 9.57 -5.59
CA PRO A 41 -24.15 8.53 -4.88
C PRO A 41 -25.04 7.55 -4.09
N SER A 42 -26.25 7.98 -3.71
CA SER A 42 -27.27 7.11 -3.07
C SER A 42 -27.73 5.95 -3.94
N ASP A 43 -27.55 6.04 -5.26
CA ASP A 43 -27.99 5.05 -6.23
C ASP A 43 -26.98 3.91 -6.37
N LEU A 44 -25.79 4.06 -5.77
CA LEU A 44 -24.69 3.12 -5.87
C LEU A 44 -24.81 2.02 -4.82
N ASN A 45 -24.56 0.78 -5.21
CA ASN A 45 -24.35 -0.30 -4.25
C ASN A 45 -23.02 -0.11 -3.49
N ALA A 46 -22.78 -0.91 -2.45
CA ALA A 46 -21.60 -0.76 -1.61
C ALA A 46 -20.27 -0.83 -2.39
N VAL A 47 -20.14 -1.77 -3.34
CA VAL A 47 -18.92 -1.95 -4.15
C VAL A 47 -18.71 -0.74 -5.07
N GLN A 48 -19.77 -0.28 -5.73
CA GLN A 48 -19.76 0.89 -6.59
C GLN A 48 -19.42 2.16 -5.83
N HIS A 49 -20.05 2.37 -4.67
CA HIS A 49 -19.83 3.52 -3.82
C HIS A 49 -18.38 3.56 -3.31
N SER A 50 -17.85 2.44 -2.81
CA SER A 50 -16.45 2.34 -2.38
C SER A 50 -15.48 2.62 -3.54
N ALA A 51 -15.73 2.04 -4.72
CA ALA A 51 -14.88 2.26 -5.88
C ALA A 51 -14.94 3.71 -6.39
N TRP A 52 -16.11 4.35 -6.34
CA TRP A 52 -16.30 5.78 -6.67
C TRP A 52 -15.57 6.67 -5.67
N ALA A 53 -15.79 6.46 -4.37
CA ALA A 53 -15.23 7.26 -3.28
C ALA A 53 -13.70 7.15 -3.14
N ARG A 54 -13.07 6.13 -3.75
CA ARG A 54 -11.59 5.93 -3.72
C ARG A 54 -10.78 7.15 -4.15
N ASN A 55 -11.40 8.02 -4.94
CA ASN A 55 -10.80 9.18 -5.59
C ASN A 55 -11.41 10.50 -5.10
N GLN A 56 -12.26 10.46 -4.05
CA GLN A 56 -12.96 11.64 -3.54
C GLN A 56 -11.98 12.66 -2.96
N TRP A 57 -10.92 12.20 -2.30
CA TRP A 57 -9.87 13.03 -1.72
C TRP A 57 -8.52 12.68 -2.33
N VAL A 58 -7.77 13.70 -2.74
CA VAL A 58 -6.49 13.55 -3.41
C VAL A 58 -5.47 14.51 -2.83
N ARG A 59 -4.18 14.15 -2.91
CA ARG A 59 -3.09 15.04 -2.51
C ARG A 59 -2.74 15.95 -3.67
N THR A 60 -2.53 17.23 -3.40
CA THR A 60 -2.07 18.23 -4.35
C THR A 60 -0.96 19.07 -3.74
N PHE A 61 -0.21 19.79 -4.58
CA PHE A 61 0.82 20.72 -4.14
C PHE A 61 0.44 22.15 -4.47
N ASP A 62 0.60 23.07 -3.52
CA ASP A 62 0.65 24.50 -3.82
C ASP A 62 2.10 24.90 -4.09
N HIS A 63 2.43 25.22 -5.34
CA HIS A 63 3.77 25.64 -5.71
C HIS A 63 4.13 27.05 -5.23
N VAL A 64 3.15 27.85 -4.78
CA VAL A 64 3.39 29.22 -4.29
C VAL A 64 3.91 29.17 -2.86
N ASP A 65 3.23 28.39 -2.01
CA ASP A 65 3.55 28.30 -0.58
C ASP A 65 4.40 27.06 -0.22
N ASP A 66 4.69 26.19 -1.20
CA ASP A 66 5.44 24.93 -1.03
C ASP A 66 4.74 23.96 -0.05
N VAL A 67 3.39 23.92 -0.10
CA VAL A 67 2.55 23.17 0.84
C VAL A 67 1.77 22.05 0.15
N ALA A 68 1.87 20.85 0.72
CA ALA A 68 1.02 19.72 0.35
C ALA A 68 -0.38 19.84 0.98
N MET A 69 -1.42 19.79 0.15
CA MET A 69 -2.82 19.97 0.57
C MET A 69 -3.70 18.78 0.16
N TRP A 70 -4.78 18.56 0.91
CA TRP A 70 -5.85 17.64 0.52
C TRP A 70 -6.90 18.41 -0.29
N LYS A 71 -7.21 17.90 -1.49
CA LYS A 71 -8.23 18.46 -2.37
C LYS A 71 -9.34 17.44 -2.55
N GLN A 72 -10.57 17.83 -2.26
CA GLN A 72 -11.74 17.04 -2.64
C GLN A 72 -11.94 17.18 -4.16
N ARG A 73 -12.13 16.08 -4.88
CA ARG A 73 -12.57 16.16 -6.27
C ARG A 73 -14.01 16.71 -6.31
N PRO A 74 -14.35 17.53 -7.32
CA PRO A 74 -15.72 17.99 -7.48
C PRO A 74 -16.61 16.80 -7.86
N THR A 75 -17.22 16.17 -6.86
CA THR A 75 -18.07 15.00 -7.04
C THR A 75 -19.41 15.25 -6.37
N HIS A 76 -20.27 16.03 -7.04
CA HIS A 76 -21.55 16.54 -6.52
C HIS A 76 -21.42 17.36 -5.22
N ALA A 77 -22.35 18.29 -5.00
CA ALA A 77 -22.30 19.16 -3.84
C ALA A 77 -22.40 18.32 -2.55
N THR A 78 -21.28 18.23 -1.81
CA THR A 78 -21.24 17.70 -0.46
C THR A 78 -22.25 18.49 0.38
N THR A 79 -23.20 17.81 1.01
CA THR A 79 -24.09 18.47 1.97
C THR A 79 -23.26 19.05 3.12
N CYS A 80 -23.70 20.16 3.69
CA CYS A 80 -22.94 20.97 4.66
C CYS A 80 -22.56 20.26 5.99
N ALA A 81 -22.83 18.96 6.13
CA ALA A 81 -22.69 18.19 7.37
C ALA A 81 -21.67 17.02 7.31
N ASP A 82 -20.95 16.83 6.20
CA ASP A 82 -20.02 15.70 6.08
C ASP A 82 -18.67 16.00 6.76
N TYR A 83 -18.29 15.16 7.73
CA TYR A 83 -17.00 15.22 8.42
C TYR A 83 -16.05 14.17 7.82
N PHE A 84 -14.89 14.62 7.34
CA PHE A 84 -13.85 13.76 6.83
C PHE A 84 -12.73 13.61 7.86
N PHE A 85 -12.07 12.45 7.85
CA PHE A 85 -10.97 12.15 8.77
C PHE A 85 -9.79 11.53 8.02
N VAL A 86 -8.59 11.76 8.53
CA VAL A 86 -7.37 11.08 8.13
C VAL A 86 -6.86 10.21 9.28
N ILE A 87 -6.21 9.09 8.94
CA ILE A 87 -5.49 8.29 9.94
C ILE A 87 -4.09 8.89 10.07
N ALA A 88 -3.69 9.21 11.31
CA ALA A 88 -2.37 9.75 11.61
C ALA A 88 -1.81 9.16 12.91
N SER A 89 -0.48 9.11 13.05
CA SER A 89 0.14 8.81 14.34
C SER A 89 -0.14 9.93 15.32
N SER A 90 -0.58 9.57 16.52
CA SER A 90 -0.45 10.40 17.70
C SER A 90 0.63 9.81 18.59
N ASN A 91 1.58 10.65 19.00
CA ASN A 91 2.54 10.29 20.02
C ASN A 91 1.83 10.33 21.38
N LEU A 92 1.41 9.17 21.89
CA LEU A 92 1.07 9.05 23.30
C LEU A 92 2.37 8.82 24.05
N VAL A 93 2.85 9.85 24.75
CA VAL A 93 3.99 9.69 25.66
C VAL A 93 3.47 8.96 26.89
N THR A 94 3.79 7.67 27.00
CA THR A 94 3.70 6.92 28.25
C THR A 94 5.11 6.74 28.81
N ASP A 95 5.25 6.81 30.14
CA ASP A 95 6.51 6.97 30.88
C ASP A 95 7.63 5.93 30.59
N ASP A 96 7.37 4.85 29.85
CA ASP A 96 8.38 3.79 29.63
C ASP A 96 8.48 3.22 28.19
N ASP A 97 7.72 3.73 27.21
CA ASP A 97 7.95 3.41 25.80
C ASP A 97 7.13 4.34 24.90
N ALA A 98 7.76 4.93 23.88
CA ALA A 98 7.05 5.73 22.88
C ALA A 98 6.21 4.79 21.98
N CYS A 99 4.95 4.58 22.34
CA CYS A 99 4.00 3.89 21.47
C CYS A 99 3.38 4.88 20.49
N GLN A 100 3.72 4.76 19.21
CA GLN A 100 2.97 5.40 18.13
C GLN A 100 1.61 4.69 18.02
N CYS A 101 0.51 5.39 18.26
CA CYS A 101 -0.82 4.88 18.01
C CYS A 101 -1.49 5.62 16.86
N LEU A 102 -2.26 4.89 16.05
CA LEU A 102 -3.02 5.46 14.95
C LEU A 102 -4.33 6.05 15.48
N THR A 103 -4.64 7.28 15.09
CA THR A 103 -5.85 8.01 15.48
C THR A 103 -6.55 8.58 14.27
N TRP A 104 -7.87 8.72 14.36
CA TRP A 104 -8.68 9.45 13.40
C TRP A 104 -8.59 10.95 13.72
N GLN A 105 -7.99 11.73 12.83
CA GLN A 105 -7.89 13.18 12.94
C GLN A 105 -8.84 13.84 11.94
N PRO A 106 -9.64 14.84 12.34
CA PRO A 106 -10.48 15.58 11.40
C PRO A 106 -9.65 16.17 10.27
N LEU A 107 -10.14 16.04 9.03
CA LEU A 107 -9.54 16.63 7.85
C LEU A 107 -9.97 18.11 7.76
N THR A 108 -9.11 19.01 8.23
CA THR A 108 -9.29 20.45 8.18
C THR A 108 -8.35 21.08 7.14
N ARG A 109 -8.45 22.41 6.94
CA ARG A 109 -7.51 23.13 6.07
C ARG A 109 -6.07 23.10 6.58
N GLU A 110 -5.88 22.84 7.86
CA GLU A 110 -4.57 22.80 8.52
C GLU A 110 -3.95 21.40 8.50
N THR A 111 -4.72 20.38 8.13
CA THR A 111 -4.24 18.99 8.01
C THR A 111 -3.29 18.89 6.81
N SER A 112 -1.99 18.76 7.09
CA SER A 112 -0.98 18.58 6.05
C SER A 112 -1.19 17.28 5.26
N ALA A 113 -1.18 17.37 3.93
CA ALA A 113 -1.16 16.19 3.07
C ALA A 113 0.23 15.56 2.92
N ALA A 114 1.27 16.22 3.44
CA ALA A 114 2.63 15.67 3.51
C ALA A 114 2.84 14.82 4.76
N ALA A 115 1.92 14.80 5.73
CA ALA A 115 2.08 13.98 6.93
C ALA A 115 2.00 12.47 6.59
N THR A 116 2.98 11.71 7.06
CA THR A 116 2.98 10.23 7.01
C THR A 116 2.17 9.65 8.17
N LEU A 117 1.89 8.34 8.10
CA LEU A 117 1.31 7.61 9.23
C LEU A 117 2.17 7.65 10.48
N SER A 118 3.50 7.83 10.36
CA SER A 118 4.42 7.96 11.51
C SER A 118 4.51 9.39 12.06
N GLY A 119 3.82 10.36 11.45
CA GLY A 119 3.88 11.78 11.83
C GLY A 119 5.08 12.54 11.27
N GLU A 120 5.85 11.92 10.38
CA GLU A 120 6.92 12.60 9.64
C GLU A 120 6.33 13.40 8.48
N SER A 121 6.98 14.50 8.09
CA SER A 121 6.64 15.20 6.86
C SER A 121 7.36 14.55 5.70
N LEU A 122 6.63 14.21 4.64
CA LEU A 122 7.20 13.71 3.39
C LEU A 122 8.12 14.77 2.78
N LEU A 123 9.42 14.47 2.79
CA LEU A 123 10.46 15.29 2.17
C LEU A 123 10.51 15.02 0.66
N SER A 124 9.55 15.53 -0.12
CA SER A 124 9.61 15.49 -1.58
C SER A 124 8.46 16.26 -2.23
N SER A 125 8.79 17.25 -3.07
CA SER A 125 7.87 17.88 -4.01
C SER A 125 7.55 16.94 -5.20
N TRP A 126 8.50 16.10 -5.64
CA TRP A 126 8.34 15.33 -6.89
C TRP A 126 7.15 14.34 -6.91
N PHE A 127 6.74 13.78 -5.75
CA PHE A 127 5.53 12.93 -5.70
C PHE A 127 4.24 13.75 -5.88
N LEU A 128 4.28 15.03 -5.53
CA LEU A 128 3.14 15.94 -5.54
C LEU A 128 3.16 16.92 -6.74
N ASP A 129 4.32 17.18 -7.33
CA ASP A 129 4.56 18.07 -8.49
C ASP A 129 3.95 17.50 -9.78
N ASP A 130 4.07 16.18 -9.98
CA ASP A 130 3.60 15.49 -11.19
C ASP A 130 2.38 14.60 -10.90
N ALA A 131 1.62 14.90 -9.85
CA ALA A 131 0.33 14.28 -9.68
C ALA A 131 -0.62 14.91 -10.72
N ASP A 132 -1.30 14.08 -11.52
CA ASP A 132 -2.33 14.61 -12.42
C ASP A 132 -3.48 15.26 -11.62
N ASP A 133 -4.51 15.78 -12.29
CA ASP A 133 -5.72 16.30 -11.62
C ASP A 133 -6.39 15.29 -10.67
N THR A 134 -5.97 14.02 -10.72
CA THR A 134 -6.43 12.93 -9.87
C THR A 134 -5.59 12.77 -8.60
N GLY A 135 -4.54 13.59 -8.41
CA GLY A 135 -3.59 13.54 -7.29
C GLY A 135 -2.90 12.17 -7.15
N VAL A 136 -2.94 11.39 -8.23
CA VAL A 136 -2.19 10.16 -8.38
C VAL A 136 -0.95 10.55 -9.18
N PRO A 137 0.26 10.07 -8.82
CA PRO A 137 1.45 10.22 -9.66
C PRO A 137 1.34 9.43 -10.97
N SER A 138 0.14 9.24 -11.52
CA SER A 138 -0.21 8.28 -12.58
C SER A 138 0.50 8.57 -13.90
N VAL A 139 0.90 9.83 -14.10
CA VAL A 139 1.65 10.31 -15.28
C VAL A 139 3.14 10.00 -15.20
N VAL A 140 3.69 9.76 -14.00
CA VAL A 140 5.09 9.37 -13.84
C VAL A 140 5.26 7.88 -14.22
N PRO A 141 6.19 7.54 -15.14
CA PRO A 141 6.49 6.16 -15.49
C PRO A 141 6.87 5.31 -14.26
N PHE A 142 6.52 4.03 -14.30
CA PHE A 142 6.82 3.09 -13.19
C PHE A 142 8.30 3.08 -12.81
N GLN A 143 9.20 3.15 -13.79
CA GLN A 143 10.65 3.10 -13.57
C GLN A 143 11.15 4.27 -12.72
N GLU A 144 10.61 5.47 -12.93
CA GLU A 144 10.98 6.66 -12.16
C GLU A 144 10.46 6.58 -10.73
N LYS A 145 9.19 6.15 -10.54
CA LYS A 145 8.64 5.86 -9.20
C LYS A 145 9.52 4.88 -8.45
N PHE A 146 9.86 3.78 -9.11
CA PHE A 146 10.68 2.72 -8.54
C PHE A 146 12.08 3.23 -8.15
N ALA A 147 12.76 3.94 -9.05
CA ALA A 147 14.08 4.49 -8.80
C ALA A 147 14.07 5.46 -7.61
N THR A 148 13.09 6.35 -7.53
CA THR A 148 13.05 7.34 -6.45
C THR A 148 12.66 6.73 -5.11
N SER A 149 11.72 5.76 -5.09
CA SER A 149 11.43 4.97 -3.88
C SER A 149 12.67 4.22 -3.39
N LEU A 150 13.43 3.61 -4.31
CA LEU A 150 14.66 2.90 -3.97
C LEU A 150 15.72 3.85 -3.37
N ILE A 151 15.92 5.02 -3.97
CA ILE A 151 16.83 6.05 -3.43
C ILE A 151 16.38 6.44 -2.03
N HIS A 152 15.10 6.77 -1.86
CA HIS A 152 14.55 7.18 -0.56
C HIS A 152 14.79 6.11 0.51
N TRP A 153 14.38 4.86 0.29
CA TRP A 153 14.57 3.78 1.28
C TRP A 153 16.04 3.44 1.51
N THR A 154 16.90 3.58 0.50
CA THR A 154 18.35 3.39 0.67
C THR A 154 18.93 4.38 1.68
N HIS A 155 18.41 5.62 1.70
CA HIS A 155 18.86 6.68 2.60
C HIS A 155 18.13 6.70 3.94
N THR A 156 16.85 6.34 4.00
CA THR A 156 16.07 6.36 5.26
C THR A 156 16.19 5.07 6.07
N VAL A 157 16.35 3.92 5.41
CA VAL A 157 16.52 2.63 6.07
C VAL A 157 18.00 2.24 6.15
N THR A 158 18.65 2.75 7.18
CA THR A 158 20.10 2.56 7.40
C THR A 158 20.43 1.35 8.27
N SER A 159 19.50 0.92 9.12
CA SER A 159 19.71 -0.19 10.05
C SER A 159 19.63 -1.55 9.35
N VAL A 160 20.34 -2.54 9.89
CA VAL A 160 20.35 -3.92 9.40
C VAL A 160 19.96 -4.86 10.53
N THR A 161 18.97 -5.72 10.30
CA THR A 161 18.58 -6.78 11.23
C THR A 161 19.06 -8.13 10.72
N LYS A 162 19.70 -8.89 11.60
CA LYS A 162 20.16 -10.25 11.31
C LYS A 162 19.13 -11.27 11.79
N ILE A 163 18.65 -12.10 10.88
CA ILE A 163 17.76 -13.23 11.17
C ILE A 163 18.60 -14.50 11.06
N LYS A 164 18.64 -15.28 12.14
CA LYS A 164 19.35 -16.56 12.18
C LYS A 164 18.31 -17.64 12.37
N VAL A 165 18.22 -18.55 11.42
CA VAL A 165 17.22 -19.62 11.44
C VAL A 165 17.82 -20.93 10.97
N HIS A 166 17.25 -22.08 11.33
CA HIS A 166 17.54 -23.33 10.63
C HIS A 166 16.60 -23.49 9.43
N ARG A 167 17.08 -24.21 8.43
CA ARG A 167 16.36 -24.42 7.18
C ARG A 167 15.12 -25.30 7.36
N ASP A 168 15.22 -26.32 8.20
CA ASP A 168 14.16 -27.27 8.54
C ASP A 168 13.08 -26.67 9.45
N THR A 169 13.41 -25.63 10.23
CA THR A 169 12.49 -24.91 11.12
C THR A 169 12.27 -23.47 10.68
N VAL A 170 12.40 -23.20 9.37
CA VAL A 170 12.34 -21.83 8.81
C VAL A 170 11.06 -21.09 9.18
N TRP A 171 9.90 -21.77 9.19
CA TRP A 171 8.62 -21.16 9.55
C TRP A 171 8.59 -20.66 11.00
N PRO A 172 8.61 -21.54 12.03
CA PRO A 172 8.45 -21.10 13.41
C PRO A 172 9.56 -20.14 13.86
N GLU A 173 10.81 -20.33 13.41
CA GLU A 173 11.91 -19.45 13.80
C GLU A 173 11.83 -18.07 13.13
N SER A 174 11.40 -18.02 11.86
CA SER A 174 11.21 -16.72 11.17
C SER A 174 10.02 -15.96 11.73
N VAL A 175 8.92 -16.66 12.07
CA VAL A 175 7.76 -16.05 12.75
C VAL A 175 8.19 -15.44 14.07
N ALA A 176 8.88 -16.19 14.93
CA ALA A 176 9.38 -15.68 16.20
C ALA A 176 10.30 -14.46 16.02
N ALA A 177 11.25 -14.52 15.08
CA ALA A 177 12.13 -13.39 14.79
C ALA A 177 11.33 -12.16 14.31
N LEU A 178 10.40 -12.34 13.38
CA LEU A 178 9.62 -11.24 12.80
C LEU A 178 8.60 -10.65 13.76
N VAL A 179 8.15 -11.35 14.80
CA VAL A 179 7.32 -10.80 15.89
C VAL A 179 8.10 -9.79 16.75
N GLU A 180 9.39 -10.02 16.97
CA GLU A 180 10.23 -9.12 17.77
C GLU A 180 10.68 -7.88 16.99
N ILE A 181 10.91 -8.03 15.68
CA ILE A 181 11.48 -6.95 14.88
C ILE A 181 10.38 -5.96 14.43
N ARG A 182 10.31 -4.81 15.10
CA ARG A 182 9.29 -3.78 14.83
C ARG A 182 9.72 -2.69 13.86
N ALA A 183 11.00 -2.31 13.87
CA ALA A 183 11.51 -1.22 13.04
C ALA A 183 11.76 -1.64 11.58
N ALA A 184 11.62 -0.70 10.65
CA ALA A 184 12.06 -0.88 9.27
C ALA A 184 13.59 -0.98 9.23
N SER A 185 14.10 -2.08 8.68
CA SER A 185 15.53 -2.35 8.59
C SER A 185 15.81 -3.29 7.42
N LYS A 186 17.02 -3.20 6.86
CA LYS A 186 17.50 -4.16 5.86
C LYS A 186 17.66 -5.53 6.51
N THR A 187 17.27 -6.60 5.81
CA THR A 187 17.31 -7.96 6.36
C THR A 187 18.56 -8.69 5.91
N LYS A 188 19.30 -9.29 6.84
CA LYS A 188 20.39 -10.24 6.55
C LYS A 188 20.04 -11.60 7.16
N VAL A 189 19.94 -12.63 6.32
CA VAL A 189 19.59 -13.98 6.77
C VAL A 189 20.83 -14.86 6.86
N MET A 190 20.84 -15.77 7.84
CA MET A 190 21.84 -16.83 7.96
C MET A 190 21.13 -18.14 8.32
N PHE A 191 21.37 -19.18 7.52
CA PHE A 191 21.00 -20.54 7.91
C PHE A 191 22.03 -21.09 8.88
N LEU A 192 21.59 -21.41 10.10
CA LEU A 192 22.45 -21.92 11.16
C LEU A 192 22.96 -23.32 10.81
N GLY A 193 24.25 -23.56 11.01
CA GLY A 193 24.89 -24.83 10.66
C GLY A 193 25.26 -24.99 9.18
N GLU A 194 24.99 -23.99 8.34
CA GLU A 194 25.31 -24.01 6.91
C GLU A 194 26.37 -22.94 6.56
N GLU A 195 27.31 -23.29 5.67
CA GLU A 195 28.21 -22.30 5.09
C GLU A 195 27.50 -21.53 3.98
N GLY A 196 27.09 -20.30 4.27
CA GLY A 196 26.53 -19.39 3.28
C GLY A 196 27.59 -18.90 2.30
N VAL A 197 27.61 -19.46 1.08
CA VAL A 197 28.57 -19.06 0.01
C VAL A 197 28.26 -17.67 -0.55
N ASP A 198 26.97 -17.34 -0.68
CA ASP A 198 26.48 -16.04 -1.17
C ASP A 198 25.37 -15.50 -0.25
N ALA A 199 25.63 -14.35 0.39
CA ALA A 199 24.65 -13.71 1.26
C ALA A 199 23.35 -13.33 0.52
N GLY A 200 23.45 -12.96 -0.77
CA GLY A 200 22.28 -12.64 -1.59
C GLY A 200 21.46 -13.88 -1.94
N GLY A 201 22.12 -15.01 -2.21
CA GLY A 201 21.50 -16.31 -2.44
C GLY A 201 20.75 -16.82 -1.23
N VAL A 202 21.39 -16.81 -0.05
CA VAL A 202 20.77 -17.22 1.22
C VAL A 202 19.53 -16.39 1.52
N GLN A 203 19.59 -15.07 1.30
CA GLN A 203 18.44 -14.18 1.52
C GLN A 203 17.28 -14.50 0.55
N ARG A 204 17.56 -14.66 -0.75
CA ARG A 204 16.53 -15.02 -1.75
C ARG A 204 15.87 -16.37 -1.44
N GLU A 205 16.66 -17.32 -0.99
CA GLU A 205 16.18 -18.63 -0.59
C GLU A 205 15.26 -18.56 0.63
N TRP A 206 15.64 -17.81 1.66
CA TRP A 206 14.78 -17.58 2.83
C TRP A 206 13.44 -16.94 2.45
N TYR A 207 13.43 -15.92 1.59
CA TYR A 207 12.19 -15.33 1.08
C TYR A 207 11.33 -16.36 0.34
N SER A 208 11.94 -17.24 -0.44
CA SER A 208 11.22 -18.28 -1.19
C SER A 208 10.59 -19.32 -0.26
N LEU A 209 11.36 -19.84 0.70
CA LEU A 209 10.89 -20.81 1.70
C LEU A 209 9.77 -20.24 2.58
N LEU A 210 9.95 -19.01 3.06
CA LEU A 210 8.96 -18.38 3.93
C LEU A 210 7.68 -17.98 3.18
N SER A 211 7.80 -17.56 1.92
CA SER A 211 6.62 -17.32 1.05
C SER A 211 5.78 -18.59 0.90
N GLN A 212 6.43 -19.73 0.61
CA GLN A 212 5.75 -21.02 0.52
C GLN A 212 5.12 -21.41 1.87
N ALA A 213 5.84 -21.21 2.97
CA ALA A 213 5.32 -21.52 4.30
C ALA A 213 4.06 -20.71 4.67
N PHE A 214 3.93 -19.45 4.24
CA PHE A 214 2.67 -18.69 4.43
C PHE A 214 1.48 -19.34 3.70
N LEU A 215 1.71 -19.88 2.50
CA LEU A 215 0.69 -20.61 1.74
C LEU A 215 0.33 -21.92 2.43
N ASP A 216 1.35 -22.70 2.82
CA ASP A 216 1.19 -24.01 3.46
C ASP A 216 0.49 -23.90 4.83
N ASN A 217 0.66 -22.78 5.53
CA ASN A 217 -0.03 -22.49 6.80
C ASN A 217 -1.44 -21.91 6.61
N GLY A 218 -1.95 -21.82 5.38
CA GLY A 218 -3.34 -21.48 5.09
C GLY A 218 -3.72 -20.02 5.33
N LEU A 219 -2.75 -19.09 5.33
CA LEU A 219 -3.03 -17.65 5.46
C LEU A 219 -3.78 -17.10 4.25
N PHE A 220 -3.68 -17.76 3.10
CA PHE A 220 -4.26 -17.33 1.85
C PHE A 220 -5.24 -18.35 1.29
N ILE A 221 -6.20 -17.86 0.51
CA ILE A 221 -7.03 -18.61 -0.41
C ILE A 221 -6.61 -18.27 -1.83
N GLU A 222 -6.47 -19.28 -2.69
CA GLU A 222 -6.24 -19.07 -4.12
C GLU A 222 -7.60 -18.91 -4.83
N HIS A 223 -7.72 -17.85 -5.62
CA HIS A 223 -8.86 -17.61 -6.49
C HIS A 223 -8.61 -18.20 -7.89
N ASP A 224 -9.68 -18.41 -8.68
CA ASP A 224 -9.59 -19.00 -10.02
C ASP A 224 -8.61 -18.30 -10.98
N ASN A 225 -8.38 -16.99 -10.77
CA ASN A 225 -7.42 -16.19 -11.54
C ASN A 225 -5.98 -16.29 -11.01
N ARG A 226 -5.68 -17.23 -10.10
CA ARG A 226 -4.39 -17.39 -9.39
C ARG A 226 -4.00 -16.21 -8.50
N SER A 227 -4.96 -15.34 -8.16
CA SER A 227 -4.71 -14.32 -7.13
C SER A 227 -4.88 -14.91 -5.74
N LEU A 228 -4.15 -14.36 -4.78
CA LEU A 228 -4.20 -14.79 -3.39
C LEU A 228 -5.01 -13.78 -2.59
N GLY A 229 -6.11 -14.25 -1.97
CA GLY A 229 -6.88 -13.50 -0.99
C GLY A 229 -6.50 -13.92 0.43
N LEU A 230 -6.65 -13.03 1.41
CA LEU A 230 -6.50 -13.42 2.82
C LEU A 230 -7.59 -14.44 3.18
N ASN A 231 -7.24 -15.51 3.90
CA ASN A 231 -8.19 -16.53 4.29
C ASN A 231 -9.08 -16.03 5.46
N PRO A 232 -10.39 -15.80 5.25
CA PRO A 232 -11.28 -15.32 6.32
C PRO A 232 -11.58 -16.38 7.38
N GLN A 233 -11.28 -17.66 7.10
CA GLN A 233 -11.47 -18.79 8.03
C GLN A 233 -10.18 -19.16 8.77
N TYR A 234 -9.14 -18.33 8.66
CA TYR A 234 -7.87 -18.56 9.33
C TYR A 234 -8.06 -18.52 10.85
N ALA A 235 -7.95 -19.68 11.50
CA ALA A 235 -8.27 -19.88 12.92
C ALA A 235 -7.03 -20.00 13.83
N ALA A 236 -5.84 -19.99 13.26
CA ALA A 236 -4.59 -19.98 14.02
C ALA A 236 -4.23 -18.55 14.47
N ASP A 237 -3.00 -18.34 14.95
CA ASP A 237 -2.58 -17.07 15.56
C ASP A 237 -2.69 -15.88 14.56
N PRO A 238 -3.53 -14.86 14.83
CA PRO A 238 -3.64 -13.65 14.02
C PRO A 238 -2.32 -12.88 13.86
N MET A 239 -1.34 -13.08 14.74
CA MET A 239 0.00 -12.51 14.62
C MET A 239 0.74 -12.94 13.36
N HIS A 240 0.35 -14.05 12.73
CA HIS A 240 0.92 -14.44 11.45
C HIS A 240 0.61 -13.43 10.34
N PHE A 241 -0.50 -12.68 10.40
CA PHE A 241 -0.77 -11.58 9.45
C PHE A 241 0.13 -10.35 9.69
N VAL A 242 0.46 -10.06 10.95
CA VAL A 242 1.44 -9.00 11.28
C VAL A 242 2.83 -9.41 10.78
N VAL A 243 3.21 -10.66 10.99
CA VAL A 243 4.46 -11.24 10.48
C VAL A 243 4.50 -11.21 8.96
N LEU A 244 3.41 -11.56 8.27
CA LEU A 244 3.27 -11.44 6.82
C LEU A 244 3.49 -10.00 6.34
N GLY A 245 2.87 -9.02 7.00
CA GLY A 245 3.07 -7.60 6.67
C GLY A 245 4.53 -7.17 6.83
N ARG A 246 5.19 -7.57 7.93
CA ARG A 246 6.61 -7.29 8.18
C ARG A 246 7.52 -7.98 7.16
N PHE A 247 7.19 -9.21 6.78
CA PHE A 247 7.88 -9.96 5.74
C PHE A 247 7.80 -9.25 4.38
N LEU A 248 6.60 -8.88 3.94
CA LEU A 248 6.38 -8.19 2.66
C LEU A 248 7.07 -6.82 2.63
N GLY A 249 6.96 -6.03 3.70
CA GLY A 249 7.65 -4.74 3.79
C GLY A 249 9.17 -4.87 3.67
N ARG A 250 9.75 -5.90 4.29
CA ARG A 250 11.18 -6.21 4.20
C ARG A 250 11.63 -6.74 2.84
N ALA A 251 10.73 -7.32 2.05
CA ALA A 251 11.04 -7.75 0.68
C ALA A 251 11.15 -6.55 -0.29
N ILE A 252 10.54 -5.41 0.07
CA ILE A 252 10.52 -4.18 -0.72
C ILE A 252 11.72 -3.27 -0.38
N ILE A 253 12.17 -3.28 0.89
CA ILE A 253 13.31 -2.51 1.43
C ILE A 253 14.65 -3.21 1.13
#